data_AF-M0CBC3-F1
#
_entry.id   AF-M0CBC3-F1
#
_cell.length_a   1.000
_cell.length_b   1.000
_cell.length_c   1.000
_cell.angle_alpha   90.00
_cell.angle_beta   90.00
_cell.angle_gamma   90.00
#
_symmetry.space_group_name_H-M   'P 1'
#
loop_
_entity.id
_entity.type
_entity.pdbx_description
1 polymer ?
#
loop_
_entity_poly.entity_id
_entity_poly.type
_entity_poly.pdbx_seq_one_letter_code
_entity_poly.pdbx_strand_id
1 'polypeptide(L)' 'MEKVIDDFITQGYKIKNQGERSTLMKKKSWGSGGMHVVVAVLTLWWTLGLGNAAYAIYKYMTAEEVQIKIDE' A
#
# COMPACT_ATOMS: atom_id res chain seq x y z
N MET A 1 -35.44 -18.78 -5.82
CA MET A 1 -33.96 -18.76 -5.86
C MET A 1 -33.49 -17.55 -6.65
N GLU A 2 -34.03 -17.35 -7.86
CA GLU A 2 -33.71 -16.21 -8.73
C GLU A 2 -33.89 -14.84 -8.06
N LYS A 3 -35.03 -14.61 -7.40
CA LYS A 3 -35.28 -13.35 -6.65
C LYS A 3 -34.19 -13.01 -5.62
N VAL A 4 -33.68 -14.00 -4.90
CA VAL A 4 -32.62 -13.81 -3.88
C VAL A 4 -31.30 -13.47 -4.55
N ILE A 5 -30.99 -14.13 -5.68
CA ILE A 5 -29.80 -13.85 -6.47
C ILE A 5 -29.85 -12.41 -7.00
N ASP A 6 -31.00 -11.98 -7.54
CA ASP A 6 -31.21 -10.62 -8.01
C ASP A 6 -31.01 -9.58 -6.90
N ASP A 7 -31.58 -9.82 -5.70
CA ASP A 7 -31.39 -8.95 -4.54
C ASP A 7 -29.90 -8.78 -4.19
N PHE A 8 -29.12 -9.86 -4.24
CA PHE A 8 -27.67 -9.81 -3.97
C PHE A 8 -26.90 -9.13 -5.10
N ILE A 9 -27.32 -9.28 -6.36
CA ILE A 9 -26.75 -8.54 -7.49
C ILE A 9 -26.99 -7.03 -7.29
N THR A 10 -28.20 -6.63 -6.88
CA THR A 10 -28.52 -5.22 -6.55
C THR A 10 -27.66 -4.68 -5.40
N GLN A 11 -27.35 -5.52 -4.41
CA GLN A 11 -26.44 -5.16 -3.30
C GLN A 11 -24.95 -5.07 -3.73
N GLY A 12 -24.64 -5.36 -4.99
CA GLY A 12 -23.30 -5.26 -5.58
C GLY A 12 -22.48 -6.55 -5.51
N TYR A 13 -23.10 -7.69 -5.24
CA TYR A 13 -22.45 -8.99 -5.34
C TYR A 13 -22.38 -9.43 -6.81
N LYS A 14 -21.30 -10.14 -7.18
CA LYS A 14 -21.16 -10.75 -8.50
C LYS A 14 -21.16 -12.26 -8.37
N ILE A 15 -21.85 -12.96 -9.28
CA ILE A 15 -21.84 -14.42 -9.35
C ILE A 15 -20.42 -14.88 -9.72
N LYS A 16 -19.91 -15.86 -8.98
CA LYS A 16 -18.61 -16.49 -9.21
C LYS A 16 -18.74 -17.91 -9.74
N ASN A 17 -19.71 -18.66 -9.22
CA ASN A 17 -20.02 -20.01 -9.66
C ASN A 17 -21.51 -20.28 -9.40
N GLN A 18 -22.20 -20.94 -10.32
CA GLN A 18 -23.61 -21.28 -10.21
C GLN A 18 -23.77 -22.78 -10.45
N GLY A 19 -24.21 -23.50 -9.42
CA GLY A 19 -24.54 -24.92 -9.48
C GLY A 19 -26.06 -25.13 -9.43
N GLU A 20 -26.49 -26.39 -9.56
CA GLU A 20 -27.91 -26.76 -9.64
C GLU A 20 -28.73 -26.41 -8.39
N ARG A 21 -28.08 -26.36 -7.22
CA ARG A 21 -28.74 -26.13 -5.91
C ARG A 21 -28.18 -24.94 -5.13
N SER A 22 -27.13 -24.29 -5.61
CA SER A 22 -26.47 -23.18 -4.91
C SER A 22 -25.76 -22.22 -5.86
N THR A 23 -25.59 -20.97 -5.43
CA THR A 23 -24.87 -19.94 -6.20
C THR A 23 -23.86 -19.25 -5.29
N LEU A 24 -22.59 -19.29 -5.69
CA LEU A 24 -21.50 -18.63 -4.98
C LEU A 24 -21.34 -17.21 -5.52
N MET A 25 -21.44 -16.23 -4.63
CA MET A 25 -21.41 -14.81 -4.98
C MET A 25 -20.34 -14.09 -4.15
N LYS A 26 -19.67 -13.09 -4.74
CA LYS A 26 -18.65 -12.29 -4.05
C LYS A 26 -18.83 -10.81 -4.33
N LYS A 27 -18.87 -10.00 -3.26
CA LYS A 27 -18.80 -8.53 -3.35
C LYS A 27 -17.33 -8.09 -3.36
N LYS A 28 -16.95 -7.23 -4.31
CA LYS A 28 -15.61 -6.63 -4.32
C LYS A 28 -15.54 -5.58 -3.20
N SER A 29 -14.58 -5.72 -2.30
CA SER A 29 -14.26 -4.73 -1.28
C SER A 29 -12.78 -4.41 -1.37
N TRP A 30 -12.45 -3.14 -1.31
CA TRP A 30 -11.07 -2.66 -1.20
C TRP A 30 -10.70 -2.39 0.27
N GLY A 31 -11.58 -2.69 1.23
CA GLY A 31 -11.43 -2.26 2.62
C GLY A 31 -11.88 -0.81 2.82
N SER A 32 -11.57 -0.24 3.99
CA SER A 32 -11.87 1.15 4.30
C SER A 32 -10.74 2.07 3.88
N GLY A 33 -11.06 3.29 3.43
CA GLY A 33 -10.06 4.32 3.14
C GLY A 33 -9.16 4.62 4.35
N GLY A 34 -9.73 4.61 5.57
CA GLY A 34 -8.97 4.78 6.79
C GLY A 34 -7.90 3.71 7.01
N MET A 35 -8.18 2.44 6.70
CA MET A 35 -7.17 1.38 6.82
C MET A 35 -6.05 1.53 5.80
N HIS A 36 -6.34 2.02 4.59
CA HIS A 36 -5.30 2.35 3.62
C HIS A 36 -4.37 3.45 4.13
N VAL A 37 -4.91 4.47 4.79
CA VAL A 37 -4.10 5.53 5.41
C VAL A 37 -3.22 4.98 6.52
N VAL A 38 -3.73 4.11 7.39
CA VAL A 38 -2.93 3.48 8.46
C VAL A 38 -1.79 2.65 7.86
N VAL A 39 -2.07 1.81 6.87
CA VAL A 39 -1.05 1.02 6.19
C VAL A 39 -0.01 1.92 5.52
N ALA A 40 -0.45 2.98 4.85
CA ALA A 40 0.42 3.98 4.26
C ALA A 40 1.35 4.62 5.31
N VAL A 41 0.81 5.10 6.42
CA VAL A 41 1.59 5.73 7.50
C VAL A 41 2.54 4.75 8.17
N LEU A 42 2.25 3.45 8.23
CA LEU A 42 3.15 2.46 8.82
C LEU A 42 4.25 2.00 7.86
N THR A 43 4.09 2.17 6.55
CA THR A 43 5.00 1.58 5.54
C THR A 43 5.74 2.61 4.69
N LEU A 44 5.17 3.78 4.40
CA LEU A 44 5.79 4.80 3.53
C LEU A 44 6.99 5.51 4.13
N TRP A 45 7.01 5.73 5.45
CA TRP A 45 8.13 6.42 6.09
C TRP A 45 9.39 5.55 6.15
N TRP A 46 9.28 4.22 6.06
CA TRP A 46 10.46 3.36 5.96
C TRP A 46 11.12 3.49 4.59
N THR A 47 10.37 3.55 3.49
CA THR A 47 10.96 3.70 2.16
C THR A 47 11.52 5.11 1.94
N LEU A 48 10.78 6.14 2.37
CA LEU A 48 11.25 7.53 2.32
C LEU A 48 12.39 7.79 3.31
N GLY A 49 12.31 7.21 4.51
CA GLY A 49 13.29 7.37 5.58
C GLY A 49 14.58 6.61 5.31
N LEU A 50 14.52 5.31 5.01
CA LEU A 50 15.72 4.52 4.68
C LEU A 50 16.38 5.01 3.40
N GLY A 51 15.61 5.39 2.38
CA GLY A 51 16.15 5.97 1.15
C GLY A 51 16.92 7.28 1.42
N ASN A 52 16.32 8.20 2.18
CA ASN A 52 17.00 9.44 2.57
C ASN A 52 18.19 9.18 3.49
N ALA A 53 18.09 8.26 4.44
CA ALA A 53 19.18 7.91 5.34
C ALA A 53 20.37 7.33 4.58
N ALA A 54 20.13 6.39 3.66
CA ALA A 54 21.18 5.84 2.81
C ALA A 54 21.83 6.92 1.92
N TYR A 55 21.02 7.81 1.34
CA TYR A 55 21.52 8.93 0.56
C TYR A 55 22.36 9.91 1.41
N ALA A 56 21.91 10.24 2.61
CA ALA A 56 22.62 11.10 3.54
C ALA A 56 23.97 10.50 3.94
N ILE A 57 24.01 9.19 4.26
CA ILE A 57 25.24 8.46 4.56
C ILE A 57 26.18 8.48 3.35
N TYR A 58 25.68 8.17 2.16
CA TYR A 58 26.49 8.21 0.94
C TYR A 58 27.12 9.59 0.71
N LYS A 59 26.32 10.66 0.85
CA LYS A 59 26.82 12.03 0.69
C LYS A 59 27.81 12.42 1.77
N TYR A 60 27.62 11.97 3.00
CA TYR A 60 28.55 12.20 4.09
C TYR A 60 29.90 11.50 3.83
N MET A 61 29.87 10.24 3.40
CA MET A 61 31.10 9.47 3.12
C MET A 61 31.86 9.97 1.87
N THR A 62 31.18 10.61 0.94
CA THR A 62 31.77 11.15 -0.29
C THR A 62 32.01 12.66 -0.21
N ALA A 63 31.87 13.25 0.98
CA ALA A 63 32.15 14.66 1.19
C ALA A 63 33.62 14.96 0.95
N GLU A 64 33.91 16.07 0.29
CA GLU A 64 35.27 16.52 0.07
C GLU A 64 35.87 17.03 1.38
N GLU A 65 37.01 16.46 1.77
CA GLU A 65 37.81 16.93 2.89
C GLU A 65 38.94 17.82 2.36
N VAL A 66 38.99 19.06 2.82
CA VAL A 66 40.03 20.03 2.45
C VAL A 66 40.83 20.38 3.69
N GLN A 67 42.14 20.09 3.64
CA GLN A 67 43.07 20.47 4.69
C GLN A 67 43.74 21.80 4.34
N ILE A 68 43.50 22.83 5.15
CA ILE A 68 44.13 24.14 5.00
C ILE A 68 45.25 24.25 6.04
N LYS A 69 46.48 24.48 5.57
CA LYS A 69 47.60 24.83 6.44
C LYS A 69 47.54 26.30 6.80
N ILE A 70 47.65 26.58 8.09
CA ILE A 70 47.83 27.94 8.62
C ILE A 70 49.32 28.06 8.91
N ASP A 71 50.02 28.88 8.13
CA ASP A 71 51.40 29.28 8.41
C ASP A 71 51.35 30.62 9.18
N GLU A 72 52.15 30.73 10.24
CA GLU A 72 52.37 31.97 11.03
C GLU A 72 53.21 33.00 10.25
#